data_AF-A0AAD2FNN1-F1
#
_entry.id   AF-A0AAD2FNN1-F1
#
_cell.length_a   1.000
_cell.length_b   1.000
_cell.length_c   1.000
_cell.angle_alpha   90.00
_cell.angle_beta   90.00
_cell.angle_gamma   90.00
#
_symmetry.space_group_name_H-M   'P 1'
#
loop_
_entity.id
_entity.type
_entity.pdbx_description
1 polymer ?
#
loop_
_entity_poly.entity_id
_entity_poly.type
_entity_poly.pdbx_seq_one_letter_code
_entity_poly.pdbx_strand_id
1 'polypeptide(L)'
;MWEQRNSVQHSDDNVQLCERHSTVNEGIHSQFDMGLDDLPKEIRPMLTSRRRVLRKSLVDKEEWLKLLRQERRDFRRSMKAQRRSLRTIFSPGP
;
A
#
# COMPACT_ATOMS: atom_id res chain seq x y z
N MET A 1 -42.00 12.56 -1.54
CA MET A 1 -41.34 11.40 -0.89
C MET A 1 -40.17 10.80 -1.68
N TRP A 2 -39.98 11.11 -2.98
CA TRP A 2 -38.85 10.59 -3.77
C TRP A 2 -37.54 11.37 -3.55
N GLU A 3 -37.62 12.69 -3.39
CA GLU A 3 -36.46 13.59 -3.26
C GLU A 3 -35.65 13.36 -1.97
N GLN A 4 -36.32 13.04 -0.86
CA GLN A 4 -35.65 12.74 0.42
C GLN A 4 -34.78 11.47 0.35
N ARG A 5 -35.21 10.44 -0.39
CA ARG A 5 -34.45 9.18 -0.51
C ARG A 5 -33.17 9.38 -1.32
N ASN A 6 -33.23 10.15 -2.40
CA ASN A 6 -32.04 10.47 -3.21
C ASN A 6 -31.04 11.32 -2.42
N SER A 7 -31.51 12.29 -1.63
CA SER A 7 -30.62 13.16 -0.85
C SER A 7 -29.88 12.40 0.26
N VAL A 8 -30.53 11.46 0.93
CA VAL A 8 -29.89 10.58 1.92
C VAL A 8 -28.88 9.65 1.25
N GLN A 9 -29.23 9.02 0.12
CA GLN A 9 -28.32 8.11 -0.58
C GLN A 9 -27.07 8.83 -1.10
N HIS A 10 -27.22 10.02 -1.68
CA HIS A 10 -26.08 10.84 -2.12
C HIS A 10 -25.21 11.30 -0.94
N SER A 11 -25.79 11.53 0.23
CA SER A 11 -25.05 11.86 1.45
C SER A 11 -24.21 10.66 1.90
N ASP A 12 -24.80 9.46 1.96
CA ASP A 12 -24.11 8.24 2.38
C ASP A 12 -22.98 7.87 1.40
N ASP A 13 -23.23 7.97 0.10
CA ASP A 13 -22.21 7.73 -0.94
C ASP A 13 -21.03 8.69 -0.80
N ASN A 14 -21.29 9.96 -0.47
CA ASN A 14 -20.26 10.97 -0.29
C ASN A 14 -19.46 10.74 1.01
N VAL A 15 -20.11 10.31 2.09
CA VAL A 15 -19.44 9.90 3.34
C VAL A 15 -18.51 8.72 3.08
N GLN A 16 -18.99 7.67 2.41
CA GLN A 16 -18.17 6.51 2.07
C GLN A 16 -16.98 6.88 1.18
N LEU A 17 -17.17 7.78 0.22
CA LEU A 17 -16.09 8.26 -0.64
C LEU A 17 -15.01 9.01 0.17
N CYS A 18 -15.43 9.89 1.10
CA CYS A 18 -14.53 10.62 1.99
C CYS A 18 -13.75 9.69 2.93
N GLU A 19 -14.42 8.70 3.53
CA GLU A 19 -13.78 7.69 4.39
C GLU A 19 -12.76 6.86 3.62
N ARG A 20 -13.13 6.42 2.41
CA ARG A 20 -12.25 5.67 1.52
C ARG A 20 -11.00 6.48 1.15
N HIS A 21 -11.19 7.76 0.81
CA HIS A 21 -10.07 8.64 0.48
C HIS A 21 -9.13 8.86 1.68
N SER A 22 -9.68 9.02 2.88
CA SER A 22 -8.90 9.16 4.12
C SER A 22 -8.11 7.89 4.42
N THR A 23 -8.75 6.72 4.36
CA THR A 23 -8.13 5.41 4.54
C THR A 23 -6.96 5.19 3.58
N VAL A 24 -7.15 5.53 2.30
CA VAL A 24 -6.10 5.38 1.27
C VAL A 24 -4.94 6.34 1.53
N ASN A 25 -5.22 7.59 1.91
CA ASN A 25 -4.17 8.55 2.26
C ASN A 25 -3.36 8.10 3.48
N GLU A 26 -4.01 7.63 4.54
CA GLU A 26 -3.35 7.05 5.72
C GLU A 26 -2.48 5.84 5.34
N GLY A 27 -3.00 4.99 4.46
CA GLY A 27 -2.24 3.88 3.88
C GLY A 27 -0.97 4.35 3.17
N ILE A 28 -1.05 5.43 2.38
CA ILE A 28 0.11 6.05 1.73
C ILE A 28 1.09 6.60 2.77
N HIS A 29 0.62 7.36 3.76
CA HIS A 29 1.47 7.87 4.84
C HIS A 29 2.27 6.75 5.51
N SER A 30 1.57 5.70 5.93
CA SER A 30 2.17 4.52 6.56
C SER A 30 3.23 3.87 5.67
N GLN A 31 3.02 3.76 4.35
CA GLN A 31 4.02 3.21 3.44
C GLN A 31 5.29 4.05 3.34
N PHE A 32 5.19 5.38 3.45
CA PHE A 32 6.35 6.26 3.49
C PHE A 32 7.06 6.18 4.86
N ASP A 33 6.30 6.09 5.95
CA ASP A 33 6.86 5.99 7.31
C ASP A 33 7.63 4.68 7.52
N MET A 34 7.21 3.59 6.86
CA MET A 34 7.97 2.32 6.83
C MET A 34 9.33 2.40 6.12
N GLY A 35 9.65 3.49 5.40
CA GLY A 35 10.95 3.65 4.75
C GLY A 35 11.26 2.63 3.63
N LEU A 36 12.53 2.43 3.31
CA LEU A 36 12.97 1.68 2.11
C LEU A 36 13.42 0.24 2.40
N ASP A 37 13.42 -0.19 3.65
CA ASP A 37 14.12 -1.41 4.10
C ASP A 37 13.56 -2.71 3.52
N ASP A 38 12.25 -2.74 3.28
CA ASP A 38 11.54 -3.88 2.71
C ASP A 38 11.23 -3.71 1.21
N LEU A 39 11.98 -2.86 0.50
CA LEU A 39 11.74 -2.58 -0.92
C LEU A 39 12.96 -2.92 -1.80
N PRO A 40 12.72 -3.59 -2.94
CA PRO A 40 13.74 -3.78 -3.96
C PRO A 40 14.14 -2.43 -4.56
N LYS A 41 15.38 -2.31 -5.04
CA LYS A 41 15.98 -1.02 -5.45
C LYS A 41 15.18 -0.35 -6.57
N GLU A 42 14.60 -1.17 -7.43
CA GLU A 42 13.82 -0.83 -8.61
C GLU A 42 12.51 -0.11 -8.25
N ILE A 43 11.95 -0.40 -7.08
CA ILE A 43 10.66 0.11 -6.62
C ILE A 43 10.81 1.31 -5.66
N ARG A 44 12.01 1.52 -5.09
CA ARG A 44 12.31 2.69 -4.24
C ARG A 44 11.92 4.05 -4.86
N PRO A 45 12.04 4.28 -6.18
CA PRO A 45 11.57 5.52 -6.81
C PRO A 45 10.09 5.82 -6.57
N MET A 46 9.25 4.81 -6.30
CA MET A 46 7.83 5.01 -5.96
C MET A 46 7.64 5.78 -4.63
N LEU A 47 8.65 5.79 -3.76
CA LEU A 47 8.67 6.53 -2.49
C LEU A 47 9.46 7.85 -2.56
N THR A 48 9.65 8.42 -3.74
CA THR A 48 10.37 9.70 -3.91
C THR A 48 9.60 10.91 -3.42
N SER A 49 8.28 10.94 -3.58
CA SER A 49 7.48 12.11 -3.18
C SER A 49 6.09 11.73 -2.71
N ARG A 50 5.90 11.84 -1.39
CA ARG A 50 4.59 11.64 -0.74
C ARG A 50 3.53 12.58 -1.31
N ARG A 51 3.88 13.86 -1.44
CA ARG A 51 2.97 14.90 -1.97
C ARG A 51 2.50 14.59 -3.38
N ARG A 52 3.37 14.04 -4.24
CA ARG A 52 3.00 13.68 -5.62
C ARG A 52 1.98 12.55 -5.65
N VAL A 53 2.13 11.55 -4.80
CA VAL A 53 1.20 10.41 -4.70
C VAL A 53 -0.15 10.85 -4.13
N LEU A 54 -0.15 11.68 -3.08
CA LEU A 54 -1.38 12.18 -2.46
C LEU A 54 -2.22 13.11 -3.36
N ARG A 55 -1.64 13.61 -4.47
CA ARG A 55 -2.34 14.43 -5.47
C ARG A 55 -3.02 13.65 -6.59
N LYS A 56 -2.77 12.34 -6.68
CA LYS A 56 -3.37 11.50 -7.72
C LYS A 56 -4.87 11.26 -7.48
N SER A 57 -5.56 10.69 -8.46
CA SER A 57 -6.96 10.24 -8.27
C SER A 57 -7.04 9.15 -7.19
N LEU A 58 -8.23 8.94 -6.61
CA LEU A 58 -8.44 7.89 -5.62
C LEU A 58 -8.04 6.50 -6.17
N VAL A 59 -8.45 6.21 -7.41
CA VAL A 59 -8.14 4.93 -8.08
C VAL A 59 -6.63 4.74 -8.22
N ASP A 60 -5.91 5.77 -8.68
CA ASP A 60 -4.44 5.67 -8.82
C ASP A 60 -3.73 5.50 -7.48
N LYS A 61 -4.25 6.12 -6.41
CA LYS A 61 -3.71 5.98 -5.06
C LYS A 61 -3.88 4.54 -4.56
N GLU A 62 -5.05 3.96 -4.79
CA GLU A 62 -5.34 2.57 -4.41
C GLU A 62 -4.47 1.58 -5.18
N GLU A 63 -4.34 1.76 -6.48
CA GLU A 63 -3.48 0.94 -7.31
C GLU A 63 -2.02 1.06 -6.86
N TRP A 64 -1.54 2.29 -6.64
CA TRP A 64 -0.21 2.55 -6.12
C TRP A 64 0.01 1.84 -4.77
N LEU A 65 -0.97 1.92 -3.85
CA LEU A 65 -0.88 1.31 -2.53
C LEU A 65 -0.89 -0.23 -2.62
N LYS A 66 -1.71 -0.79 -3.50
CA LYS A 66 -1.78 -2.23 -3.77
C LYS A 66 -0.45 -2.76 -4.31
N LEU A 67 0.10 -2.10 -5.33
CA LEU A 67 1.39 -2.46 -5.93
C LEU A 67 2.51 -2.42 -4.88
N LEU A 68 2.63 -1.32 -4.14
CA LEU A 68 3.72 -1.17 -3.18
C LEU A 68 3.65 -2.20 -2.04
N ARG A 69 2.44 -2.51 -1.55
CA ARG A 69 2.23 -3.56 -0.54
C ARG A 69 2.58 -4.94 -1.07
N GLN A 70 2.28 -5.22 -2.33
CA GLN A 70 2.59 -6.48 -2.97
C GLN A 70 4.11 -6.66 -3.10
N GLU A 71 4.81 -5.64 -3.63
CA GLU A 71 6.27 -5.64 -3.75
C GLU A 71 6.98 -5.86 -2.41
N ARG A 72 6.56 -5.15 -1.36
CA ARG A 72 7.10 -5.37 0.00
C ARG A 72 6.87 -6.79 0.51
N ARG A 73 5.71 -7.37 0.21
CA ARG A 73 5.38 -8.74 0.64
C ARG A 73 6.27 -9.74 -0.08
N ASP A 74 6.42 -9.60 -1.39
CA ASP A 74 7.20 -10.52 -2.21
C ASP A 74 8.69 -10.42 -1.90
N PHE A 75 9.19 -9.20 -1.70
CA PHE A 75 10.57 -8.98 -1.27
C PHE A 75 10.86 -9.65 0.07
N ARG A 76 10.00 -9.45 1.08
CA ARG A 76 10.15 -10.12 2.40
C ARG A 76 10.09 -11.64 2.30
N ARG A 77 9.22 -12.18 1.44
CA ARG A 77 9.14 -13.64 1.17
C ARG A 77 10.43 -14.14 0.54
N SER A 78 10.95 -13.44 -0.47
CA SER A 78 12.21 -13.77 -1.14
C SER A 78 13.39 -13.76 -0.16
N MET A 79 13.53 -12.70 0.65
CA MET A 79 14.57 -12.60 1.67
C MET A 79 14.47 -13.71 2.72
N LYS A 80 13.25 -14.08 3.14
CA LYS A 80 13.04 -15.20 4.07
C LYS A 80 13.43 -16.54 3.44
N ALA A 81 13.11 -16.75 2.17
CA ALA A 81 13.52 -17.95 1.43
C ALA A 81 15.04 -18.03 1.31
N GLN A 82 15.70 -16.94 0.91
CA GLN A 82 17.16 -16.86 0.82
C GLN A 82 17.84 -17.15 2.16
N ARG A 83 17.37 -16.56 3.27
CA ARG A 83 17.90 -16.84 4.61
C ARG A 83 17.76 -18.32 5.00
N ARG A 84 16.66 -18.98 4.62
CA ARG A 84 16.48 -20.43 4.85
C ARG A 84 17.49 -21.24 4.03
N SER A 85 17.64 -20.94 2.75
CA SER A 85 18.62 -21.60 1.87
C SER A 85 20.06 -21.44 2.38
N LEU A 86 20.44 -20.25 2.83
CA LEU A 86 21.76 -20.02 3.42
C LEU A 86 21.94 -20.82 4.73
N ARG A 87 20.93 -20.86 5.60
CA ARG A 87 20.98 -21.69 6.81
C ARG A 87 21.15 -23.17 6.50
N THR A 88 20.48 -23.71 5.48
CA THR A 88 20.66 -25.11 5.08
C THR A 88 22.05 -25.39 4.50
N ILE A 89 22.70 -24.39 3.89
CA ILE A 89 24.06 -24.54 3.33
C ILE A 89 25.13 -24.44 4.44
N PHE A 90 24.99 -23.49 5.36
CA PHE A 90 26.02 -23.18 6.38
C PHE A 90 25.80 -23.87 7.73
N SER A 91 24.68 -24.57 7.90
CA SER A 91 24.44 -25.46 9.03
C SER A 91 23.77 -26.73 8.51
N PRO A 92 24.51 -27.62 7.82
CA PRO A 92 24.06 -28.99 7.75
C PRO A 92 23.93 -29.46 9.20
N GLY A 93 22.77 -30.02 9.57
CA GLY A 93 22.57 -30.59 10.90
C GLY A 93 23.64 -31.64 11.25
N PRO A 94 23.75 -32.03 12.54
CA PRO A 94 24.74 -33.00 13.00
C PRO A 94 24.69 -34.33 12.24
#